data_AF-A0A948R4S4-F1
#
_entry.id   AF-A0A948R4S4-F1
#
_cell.length_a   1.000
_cell.length_b   1.000
_cell.length_c   1.000
_cell.angle_alpha   90.00
_cell.angle_beta   90.00
_cell.angle_gamma   90.00
#
_symmetry.space_group_name_H-M   'P 1'
#
loop_
_entity.id
_entity.type
_entity.pdbx_description
1 polymer ?
#
loop_
_entity_poly.entity_id
_entity_poly.type
_entity_poly.pdbx_seq_one_letter_code
_entity_poly.pdbx_strand_id
1 'polypeptide(L)'
;MCPRCGAKTLFAAPARLADECAGCGLDFLGLERGGRFVGVVMMLLALALIMAALGVDEWLRPPPWASLLFWGPVTAGAVIFGLRFYKAMWVYHQYEERAE
;
A
#
# COMPACT_ATOMS: atom_id res chain seq x y z
N MET A 1 8.39 4.62 -8.78
CA MET A 1 8.71 4.57 -10.22
C MET A 1 9.54 3.31 -10.45
N CYS A 2 9.93 2.95 -11.67
CA CYS A 2 10.90 1.87 -11.86
C CYS A 2 12.25 2.32 -11.26
N PRO A 3 12.90 1.56 -10.37
CA PRO A 3 14.17 1.95 -9.74
C PRO A 3 15.32 2.02 -10.76
N ARG A 4 15.26 1.23 -11.84
CA ARG A 4 16.30 1.19 -12.88
C ARG A 4 16.21 2.32 -13.90
N CYS A 5 15.01 2.58 -14.45
CA CYS A 5 14.84 3.53 -15.56
C CYS A 5 13.94 4.73 -15.26
N GLY A 6 13.36 4.84 -14.06
CA GLY A 6 12.49 5.95 -13.67
C GLY A 6 11.09 5.96 -14.29
N ALA A 7 10.73 4.98 -15.14
CA ALA A 7 9.41 4.92 -15.78
C ALA A 7 8.26 4.73 -14.76
N LYS A 8 7.08 5.28 -15.04
CA LYS A 8 5.87 5.16 -14.18
C LYS A 8 5.13 3.82 -14.38
N THR A 9 5.86 2.71 -14.46
CA THR A 9 5.30 1.38 -14.81
C THR A 9 5.23 0.40 -13.62
N LEU A 10 5.52 0.86 -12.40
CA LEU A 10 5.69 -0.02 -11.24
C LEU A 10 4.40 -0.76 -10.82
N PHE A 11 3.23 -0.17 -11.07
CA PHE A 11 1.94 -0.72 -10.65
C PHE A 11 1.01 -0.89 -11.84
N ALA A 12 0.49 -2.10 -12.03
CA ALA A 12 -0.49 -2.45 -13.06
C ALA A 12 -1.94 -2.25 -12.59
N ALA A 13 -2.19 -2.22 -11.27
CA ALA A 13 -3.51 -1.99 -10.69
C ALA A 13 -3.40 -1.10 -9.43
N PRO A 14 -4.53 -0.73 -8.77
CA PRO A 14 -4.51 0.15 -7.61
C PRO A 14 -3.53 -0.29 -6.51
N ALA A 15 -3.40 -1.59 -6.23
CA ALA A 15 -2.44 -2.13 -5.26
C ALA A 15 -1.62 -3.33 -5.81
N ARG A 16 -1.66 -3.58 -7.12
CA ARG A 16 -0.95 -4.69 -7.77
C ARG A 16 0.29 -4.16 -8.49
N LEU A 17 1.44 -4.76 -8.19
CA LEU A 17 2.68 -4.53 -8.91
C LEU A 17 2.53 -5.02 -10.37
N ALA A 18 3.20 -4.37 -11.31
CA ALA A 18 3.37 -4.95 -12.64
C ALA A 18 4.32 -6.15 -12.55
N ASP A 19 4.20 -7.11 -13.47
CA ASP A 19 5.09 -8.28 -13.47
C ASP A 19 6.52 -7.88 -13.88
N GLU A 20 6.63 -7.01 -14.90
CA GLU A 20 7.89 -6.43 -15.38
C GLU A 20 7.76 -4.96 -15.77
N CYS A 21 8.90 -4.26 -15.87
CA CYS A 21 8.94 -2.89 -16.37
C CYS A 21 8.89 -2.84 -17.90
N ALA A 22 7.81 -2.28 -18.47
CA ALA A 22 7.68 -2.07 -19.92
C ALA A 22 8.76 -1.19 -20.57
N GLY A 23 9.52 -0.41 -19.79
CA GLY A 23 10.59 0.45 -20.31
C GLY A 23 12.00 -0.15 -20.27
N CYS A 24 12.28 -1.12 -19.39
CA CYS A 24 13.63 -1.68 -19.23
C CYS A 24 13.69 -3.19 -18.96
N GLY A 25 12.56 -3.89 -18.93
CA GLY A 25 12.47 -5.33 -18.72
C GLY A 25 12.85 -5.80 -17.31
N LEU A 26 12.82 -4.92 -16.30
CA LEU A 26 13.12 -5.32 -14.91
C LEU A 26 11.97 -6.17 -14.35
N ASP A 27 12.28 -7.40 -13.90
CA ASP A 27 11.34 -8.32 -13.24
C ASP A 27 11.02 -7.83 -11.82
N PHE A 28 9.79 -7.36 -11.60
CA PHE A 28 9.31 -6.89 -10.31
C PHE A 28 8.81 -8.03 -9.42
N LEU A 29 8.28 -9.12 -9.99
CA LEU A 29 7.83 -10.29 -9.22
C LEU A 29 9.00 -10.97 -8.50
N GLY A 30 10.17 -11.01 -9.15
CA GLY A 30 11.40 -11.49 -8.55
C GLY A 30 11.85 -10.70 -7.31
N LEU A 31 11.53 -9.40 -7.26
CA LEU A 31 11.87 -8.46 -6.19
C LEU A 31 10.80 -8.42 -5.08
N GLU A 32 9.52 -8.70 -5.38
CA GLU A 32 8.44 -8.73 -4.39
C GLU A 32 8.52 -9.96 -3.46
N ARG A 33 9.32 -10.97 -3.82
CA ARG A 33 9.50 -12.21 -3.06
C ARG A 33 10.15 -11.90 -1.69
N GLY A 34 9.35 -11.92 -0.62
CA GLY A 34 9.85 -11.74 0.75
C GLY A 34 9.11 -10.72 1.62
N GLY A 35 8.05 -10.06 1.13
CA GLY A 35 7.24 -9.07 1.86
C GLY A 35 6.45 -9.62 3.07
N ARG A 36 7.13 -10.25 4.03
CA ARG A 36 6.57 -10.86 5.25
C ARG A 36 5.96 -9.82 6.20
N PHE A 37 6.39 -8.56 6.10
CA PHE A 37 5.93 -7.50 6.99
C PHE A 37 4.67 -6.78 6.51
N VAL A 38 4.10 -7.12 5.34
CA VAL A 38 2.80 -6.56 4.89
C VAL A 38 1.76 -6.72 5.99
N GLY A 39 1.62 -7.92 6.56
CA GLY A 39 0.61 -8.19 7.59
C GLY A 39 0.75 -7.30 8.82
N VAL A 40 1.99 -7.05 9.27
CA VAL A 40 2.27 -6.19 10.42
C VAL A 40 1.88 -4.73 10.13
N VAL A 41 2.27 -4.21 8.97
CA VAL A 41 1.92 -2.84 8.55
C VAL A 41 0.41 -2.67 8.42
N MET A 42 -0.27 -3.66 7.83
CA MET A 42 -1.73 -3.64 7.69
C MET A 42 -2.45 -3.74 9.04
N MET A 43 -1.91 -4.51 9.99
CA MET A 43 -2.46 -4.59 11.34
C MET A 43 -2.37 -3.26 12.10
N LEU A 44 -1.21 -2.60 12.03
CA LEU A 44 -1.02 -1.28 12.64
C LEU A 44 -1.93 -0.23 11.99
N LEU A 45 -2.08 -0.28 10.66
CA LEU A 45 -2.99 0.60 9.93
C LEU A 45 -4.45 0.39 10.37
N ALA A 46 -4.88 -0.87 10.49
CA ALA A 46 -6.23 -1.19 10.96
C ALA A 46 -6.48 -0.69 12.39
N LEU A 47 -5.52 -0.89 13.29
CA LEU A 47 -5.59 -0.37 14.67
C LEU A 47 -5.74 1.16 14.68
N ALA A 48 -4.95 1.88 13.88
CA ALA A 48 -5.02 3.33 13.78
C ALA A 48 -6.39 3.80 13.25
N LEU A 49 -6.92 3.14 12.21
CA LEU A 49 -8.24 3.46 11.66
C LEU A 49 -9.36 3.23 12.67
N ILE A 50 -9.31 2.14 13.44
CA ILE A 50 -10.30 1.84 14.49
C ILE A 50 -10.28 2.93 15.58
N MET A 51 -9.09 3.30 16.06
CA MET A 51 -8.95 4.36 17.07
C MET A 51 -9.50 5.70 16.57
N ALA A 52 -9.22 6.04 15.31
CA ALA A 52 -9.74 7.26 14.70
C ALA A 52 -11.26 7.20 14.50
N ALA A 53 -11.81 6.05 14.10
CA ALA A 53 -13.26 5.85 13.94
C ALA A 53 -14.00 5.99 15.27
N LEU A 54 -13.51 5.35 16.32
CA LEU A 54 -14.09 5.45 17.66
C LEU A 54 -14.00 6.89 18.20
N GLY A 55 -12.87 7.57 17.99
CA GLY A 55 -12.71 8.97 18.39
C GLY A 55 -13.69 9.91 17.70
N VAL A 56 -13.91 9.72 16.40
CA VAL A 56 -14.92 10.46 15.62
C VAL A 56 -16.34 10.16 16.11
N ASP A 57 -16.63 8.89 16.41
CA ASP A 57 -17.97 8.48 16.86
C ASP A 57 -18.32 9.10 18.22
N GLU A 58 -17.37 9.14 19.16
CA GLU A 58 -17.58 9.73 20.48
C GLU A 58 -17.75 11.26 20.41
N TRP A 59 -16.94 11.94 19.59
CA TRP A 59 -16.93 13.41 19.52
C TRP A 59 -18.07 13.99 18.69
N LEU A 60 -18.35 13.39 17.54
CA LEU A 60 -19.29 13.94 16.56
C LEU A 60 -20.65 13.25 16.61
N ARG A 61 -20.76 12.08 17.26
CA ARG A 61 -21.96 11.22 17.33
C ARG A 61 -22.73 11.18 16.01
N PRO A 62 -22.04 10.91 14.89
CA PRO A 62 -22.68 10.87 13.58
C PRO A 62 -23.71 9.74 13.51
N PRO A 63 -24.73 9.87 12.66
CA PRO A 63 -25.62 8.76 12.40
C PRO A 63 -24.84 7.59 11.75
N PRO A 64 -25.21 6.33 12.03
CA PRO A 64 -24.40 5.16 11.66
C PRO A 64 -24.17 5.00 10.15
N TRP A 65 -25.11 5.45 9.33
CA TRP A 65 -24.95 5.45 7.87
C TRP A 65 -23.86 6.42 7.39
N ALA A 66 -23.68 7.56 8.07
CA ALA A 66 -22.66 8.55 7.72
C ALA A 66 -21.26 8.03 8.08
N SER A 67 -21.13 7.40 9.25
CA SER A 67 -19.89 6.72 9.65
C SER A 67 -19.48 5.66 8.63
N LEU A 68 -20.41 4.79 8.22
CA LEU A 68 -20.12 3.77 7.21
C LEU A 68 -19.73 4.37 5.85
N LEU A 69 -20.45 5.40 5.40
CA LEU A 69 -20.20 6.05 4.11
C LEU A 69 -18.85 6.78 4.07
N PHE A 70 -18.38 7.30 5.20
CA PHE A 70 -17.08 7.95 5.30
C PHE A 70 -15.94 6.94 5.53
N TRP A 71 -16.07 6.04 6.51
CA TRP A 71 -15.01 5.11 6.88
C TRP A 71 -14.80 4.01 5.85
N GLY A 72 -15.82 3.63 5.07
CA GLY A 72 -15.69 2.68 3.97
C GLY A 72 -14.64 3.10 2.92
N PRO A 73 -14.82 4.25 2.24
CA PRO A 73 -13.85 4.74 1.26
C PRO A 73 -12.51 5.14 1.90
N VAL A 74 -12.50 5.69 3.12
CA VAL A 74 -11.25 6.00 3.83
C VAL A 74 -10.43 4.73 4.07
N THR A 75 -11.06 3.66 4.54
CA THR A 75 -10.38 2.37 4.78
C THR A 75 -9.87 1.77 3.47
N ALA A 76 -10.69 1.76 2.41
CA ALA A 76 -10.26 1.27 1.11
C ALA A 76 -9.06 2.05 0.56
N GLY A 77 -9.11 3.38 0.64
CA GLY A 77 -8.02 4.26 0.23
C GLY A 77 -6.75 4.04 1.05
N ALA A 78 -6.88 3.95 2.37
CA ALA A 78 -5.76 3.69 3.28
C ALA A 78 -5.08 2.35 3.01
N VAL A 79 -5.87 1.29 2.76
CA VAL A 79 -5.35 -0.04 2.41
C VAL A 79 -4.60 -0.01 1.09
N ILE A 80 -5.19 0.59 0.06
CA ILE A 80 -4.55 0.71 -1.26
C ILE A 80 -3.24 1.50 -1.12
N PHE A 81 -3.27 2.62 -0.42
CA PHE A 81 -2.09 3.46 -0.22
C PHE A 81 -1.00 2.74 0.57
N GLY A 82 -1.35 2.07 1.68
CA GLY A 82 -0.43 1.31 2.51
C GLY A 82 0.24 0.18 1.72
N LEU A 83 -0.53 -0.57 0.94
CA LEU A 83 0.00 -1.63 0.08
C LEU A 83 0.91 -1.09 -1.02
N ARG A 84 0.53 0.02 -1.68
CA ARG A 84 1.40 0.65 -2.70
C ARG A 84 2.71 1.12 -2.07
N PHE A 85 2.64 1.80 -0.93
CA PHE A 85 3.84 2.31 -0.27
C PHE A 85 4.76 1.18 0.15
N TYR A 86 4.23 0.16 0.83
CA TYR A 86 5.01 -0.98 1.29
C TYR A 86 5.65 -1.76 0.14
N LYS A 87 4.89 -2.11 -0.89
CA LYS A 87 5.43 -2.85 -2.04
C LYS A 87 6.48 -2.04 -2.80
N ALA A 88 6.25 -0.74 -2.99
CA ALA A 88 7.25 0.12 -3.61
C ALA A 88 8.54 0.14 -2.79
N MET A 89 8.45 0.40 -1.48
CA MET A 89 9.61 0.43 -0.60
C MET A 89 10.39 -0.88 -0.64
N TRP A 90 9.69 -2.02 -0.57
CA TRP A 90 10.31 -3.35 -0.60
C TRP A 90 11.07 -3.61 -1.90
N VAL A 91 10.46 -3.28 -3.04
CA VAL A 91 11.09 -3.46 -4.37
C VAL A 91 12.35 -2.63 -4.51
N TYR A 92 12.35 -1.39 -4.00
CA TYR A 92 13.54 -0.54 -4.01
C TYR A 92 14.66 -1.11 -3.13
N HIS A 93 14.32 -1.56 -1.92
CA HIS A 93 15.30 -2.19 -1.02
C HIS A 93 15.92 -3.45 -1.62
N GLN A 94 15.10 -4.34 -2.17
CA GLN A 94 15.57 -5.55 -2.83
C GLN A 94 16.37 -5.28 -4.11
N TYR A 95 16.12 -4.15 -4.78
CA TYR A 95 16.89 -3.74 -5.94
C TYR A 95 18.29 -3.25 -5.53
N GLU A 96 18.39 -2.49 -4.44
CA GLU A 96 19.68 -2.05 -3.88
C GLU A 96 20.51 -3.24 -3.40
N GLU A 97 19.92 -4.16 -2.62
CA GLU A 97 20.60 -5.37 -2.12
C GLU A 97 21.09 -6.33 -3.22
N ARG A 98 20.56 -6.24 -4.44
CA ARG A 98 20.97 -7.06 -5.58
C ARG A 98 21.90 -6.34 -6.56
N ALA A 99 22.03 -5.03 -6.40
CA ALA A 99 22.94 -4.22 -7.20
C ALA A 99 24.37 -4.21 -6.62
N GLU A 100 24.51 -4.55 -5.34
CA GLU A 100 25.76 -4.96 -4.67
C GLU A 100 26.11 -6.43 -4.95
#